data_AF-A0AAV9EKT5-F1
#
_entry.id   AF-A0AAV9EKT5-F1
#
_cell.length_a   1.000
_cell.length_b   1.000
_cell.length_c   1.000
_cell.angle_alpha   90.00
_cell.angle_beta   90.00
_cell.angle_gamma   90.00
#
_symmetry.space_group_name_H-M   'P 1'
#
loop_
_entity.id
_entity.type
_entity.pdbx_description
1 polymer ?
#
loop_
_entity_poly.entity_id
_entity_poly.type
_entity_poly.pdbx_seq_one_letter_code
_entity_poly.pdbx_strand_id
1 'polypeptide(L)'
;MAKSVFVAFVFAFLVIGFQLNNGATTSLDASPGWSGRFWARTRCGSDSSGKFTCATGDCGSGQVQCNGAGGAPPATLVEFTLGSGGSQDFYDTSLVDGFNLPVSVVPQGLLVS
;
A
#
# COMPACT_ATOMS: atom_id res chain seq x y z
N MET A 1 -11.92 -18.56 -4.98
CA MET A 1 -10.70 -17.93 -4.41
C MET A 1 -10.99 -16.45 -4.23
N ALA A 2 -11.19 -16.01 -2.99
CA ALA A 2 -11.39 -14.58 -2.70
C ALA A 2 -10.11 -13.83 -3.10
N LYS A 3 -10.24 -12.84 -3.99
CA LYS A 3 -9.12 -12.01 -4.45
C LYS A 3 -8.76 -11.05 -3.30
N SER A 4 -7.93 -11.51 -2.37
CA SER A 4 -7.39 -10.61 -1.36
C SER A 4 -6.23 -9.81 -1.94
N VAL A 5 -6.23 -8.50 -1.70
CA VAL A 5 -5.14 -7.60 -2.05
C VAL A 5 -4.32 -7.38 -0.80
N PHE A 6 -2.99 -7.43 -0.91
CA PHE A 6 -2.16 -7.05 0.22
C PHE A 6 -1.59 -5.66 0.02
N VAL A 7 -1.98 -4.72 0.89
CA VAL A 7 -1.51 -3.34 0.83
C VAL A 7 -0.30 -3.20 1.73
N ALA A 8 0.72 -2.49 1.26
CA ALA A 8 1.88 -2.12 2.07
C ALA A 8 2.10 -0.60 2.04
N PHE A 9 2.65 -0.04 3.12
CA PHE A 9 2.77 1.40 3.36
C PHE A 9 4.10 1.73 4.04
N VAL A 10 4.75 2.85 3.70
CA VAL A 10 6.00 3.26 4.37
C VAL A 10 5.72 4.29 5.46
N PHE A 11 5.40 3.88 6.71
CA PHE A 11 5.52 4.76 7.88
C PHE A 11 6.94 4.74 8.42
N ALA A 12 7.38 5.81 9.07
CA ALA A 12 8.68 5.91 9.75
C ALA A 12 8.96 4.72 10.69
N PHE A 13 9.49 3.61 10.14
CA PHE A 13 9.82 2.33 10.79
C PHE A 13 8.72 1.26 10.95
N LEU A 14 7.45 1.51 10.59
CA LEU A 14 6.41 0.46 10.56
C LEU A 14 5.81 0.33 9.16
N VAL A 15 6.43 -0.52 8.33
CA VAL A 15 5.84 -0.87 7.04
C VAL A 15 4.88 -2.03 7.25
N ILE A 16 3.61 -1.68 7.44
CA ILE A 16 2.56 -2.64 7.61
C ILE A 16 2.18 -3.25 6.26
N GLY A 17 2.23 -4.56 6.15
CA GLY A 17 1.56 -5.32 5.11
C GLY A 17 0.40 -6.08 5.72
N PHE A 18 -0.78 -6.06 5.10
CA PHE A 18 -1.97 -6.76 5.59
C PHE A 18 -2.81 -7.31 4.45
N GLN A 19 -3.66 -8.29 4.74
CA GLN A 19 -4.60 -8.86 3.79
C GLN A 19 -5.91 -8.06 3.78
N LEU A 20 -6.34 -7.62 2.61
CA LEU A 20 -7.66 -7.01 2.40
C LEU A 20 -8.49 -7.93 1.52
N ASN A 21 -9.55 -8.51 2.07
CA ASN A 21 -10.46 -9.38 1.31
C ASN A 21 -11.30 -8.57 0.32
N ASN A 22 -11.82 -9.22 -0.72
CA ASN A 22 -12.69 -8.56 -1.70
C ASN A 22 -13.89 -7.89 -1.01
N GLY A 23 -14.08 -6.60 -1.25
CA GLY A 23 -15.13 -5.79 -0.63
C GLY A 23 -14.88 -5.37 0.82
N ALA A 24 -13.76 -5.79 1.42
CA ALA A 24 -13.37 -5.32 2.75
C ALA A 24 -12.71 -3.94 2.66
N THR A 25 -12.83 -3.18 3.74
CA THR A 25 -12.21 -1.87 3.92
C THR A 25 -11.39 -1.87 5.20
N THR A 26 -10.29 -1.12 5.22
CA THR A 26 -9.54 -0.82 6.42
C THR A 26 -9.17 0.66 6.43
N SER A 27 -8.91 1.21 7.61
CA SER A 27 -8.47 2.58 7.79
C SER A 27 -7.09 2.61 8.43
N LEU A 28 -6.26 3.55 8.00
CA LEU A 28 -4.91 3.76 8.50
C LEU A 28 -4.73 5.25 8.78
N ASP A 29 -4.16 5.57 9.93
CA ASP A 29 -3.83 6.95 10.27
C ASP A 29 -2.42 7.28 9.78
N ALA A 30 -2.28 8.41 9.09
CA ALA A 30 -1.00 8.97 8.70
C ALA A 30 -0.77 10.26 9.50
N SER A 31 0.44 10.41 10.04
CA SER A 31 0.80 11.65 10.75
C SER A 31 0.94 12.83 9.78
N PRO A 32 0.65 14.07 10.22
CA PRO A 32 0.97 15.26 9.43
C PRO A 32 2.45 15.30 9.04
N GLY A 33 2.77 15.74 7.83
CA GLY A 33 4.13 15.73 7.30
C GLY A 33 4.60 14.38 6.75
N TRP A 34 3.76 13.34 6.78
CA TRP A 34 4.12 12.02 6.29
C TRP A 34 4.22 11.98 4.75
N SER A 35 5.24 11.32 4.23
CA SER A 35 5.39 11.04 2.80
C SER A 35 5.75 9.58 2.58
N GLY A 36 5.14 8.97 1.57
CA GLY A 36 5.42 7.61 1.17
C GLY A 36 4.40 7.08 0.20
N ARG A 37 4.36 5.75 0.08
CA ARG A 37 3.61 5.09 -0.98
C ARG A 37 2.86 3.86 -0.50
N PHE A 38 1.75 3.60 -1.17
CA PHE A 38 1.00 2.36 -1.09
C PHE A 38 1.12 1.59 -2.40
N TRP A 39 1.12 0.26 -2.30
CA TRP A 39 0.95 -0.62 -3.45
C TRP A 39 0.21 -1.88 -3.05
N ALA A 40 -0.34 -2.55 -4.04
CA ALA A 40 -1.09 -3.78 -3.88
C ALA A 40 -0.26 -4.99 -4.34
N ARG A 41 -0.29 -6.08 -3.56
CA ARG A 41 0.28 -7.37 -3.96
C ARG A 41 -0.83 -8.35 -4.33
N THR A 42 -0.56 -9.18 -5.34
CA THR A 42 -1.55 -10.11 -5.89
C THR A 42 -1.01 -11.53 -6.03
N ARG A 43 -1.94 -12.49 -6.06
CA ARG A 43 -1.67 -13.94 -6.15
C ARG A 43 -0.64 -14.40 -5.11
N CYS A 44 -0.86 -13.97 -3.86
CA CYS A 44 0.05 -14.29 -2.78
C CYS A 44 -0.30 -15.63 -2.11
N GLY A 45 0.73 -16.28 -1.55
CA GLY A 45 0.57 -17.50 -0.78
C GLY A 45 1.83 -17.83 0.02
N SER A 46 1.69 -18.72 0.98
CA SER A 46 2.81 -19.29 1.73
C SER A 46 3.17 -20.66 1.15
N ASP A 47 4.47 -20.92 0.99
CA ASP A 47 4.96 -22.27 0.64
C ASP A 47 5.03 -23.18 1.88
N SER A 48 5.49 -24.43 1.69
CA SER A 48 5.64 -25.42 2.76
C SER A 48 6.66 -25.03 3.83
N SER A 49 7.53 -24.05 3.56
CA SER A 49 8.47 -23.50 4.54
C SER A 49 7.88 -22.35 5.35
N GLY A 50 6.64 -21.95 5.04
CA GLY A 50 5.97 -20.80 5.66
C GLY A 50 6.34 -19.46 5.04
N LYS A 51 7.18 -19.45 3.99
CA LYS A 51 7.60 -18.22 3.31
C LYS A 51 6.45 -17.67 2.48
N PHE A 52 6.05 -16.46 2.77
CA PHE A 52 5.01 -15.74 2.03
C PHE A 52 5.60 -15.02 0.81
N THR A 53 5.00 -15.23 -0.36
CA THR A 53 5.41 -14.60 -1.62
C THR A 53 4.20 -14.20 -2.45
N CYS A 54 4.38 -13.21 -3.33
CA CYS A 54 3.36 -12.70 -4.26
C CYS A 54 3.87 -12.70 -5.71
N ALA A 55 2.97 -12.84 -6.69
CA ALA A 55 3.34 -12.80 -8.11
C ALA A 55 3.65 -11.38 -8.61
N THR A 56 3.03 -10.35 -8.01
CA THR A 56 3.28 -8.94 -8.35
C THR A 56 3.40 -8.12 -7.07
N GLY A 57 4.26 -7.10 -7.05
CA GLY A 57 4.43 -6.20 -5.91
C GLY A 57 5.06 -6.86 -4.67
N ASP A 58 5.61 -8.06 -4.80
CA ASP A 58 6.27 -8.74 -3.68
C ASP A 58 7.36 -7.87 -3.07
N CYS A 59 7.45 -7.83 -1.74
CA CYS A 59 8.41 -6.98 -1.03
C CYS A 59 9.61 -7.77 -0.49
N GLY A 60 9.74 -9.05 -0.83
CA GLY A 60 10.92 -9.86 -0.50
C GLY A 60 11.11 -10.19 0.98
N SER A 61 10.20 -9.77 1.87
CA SER A 61 10.30 -9.99 3.31
C SER A 61 10.07 -11.45 3.72
N GLY A 62 9.48 -12.26 2.84
CA GLY A 62 9.01 -13.62 3.16
C GLY A 62 7.81 -13.64 4.12
N GLN A 63 7.21 -12.48 4.40
CA GLN A 63 6.11 -12.31 5.36
C GLN A 63 4.98 -11.47 4.75
N VAL A 64 3.81 -11.53 5.38
CA VAL A 64 2.74 -10.59 5.08
C VAL A 64 3.19 -9.16 5.38
N GLN A 65 3.94 -8.90 6.45
CA GLN A 65 4.53 -7.58 6.72
C GLN A 65 5.69 -7.31 5.75
N CYS A 66 5.85 -6.06 5.29
CA CYS A 66 6.95 -5.71 4.37
C CYS A 66 8.20 -5.17 5.06
N ASN A 67 8.15 -4.86 6.36
CA ASN A 67 9.33 -4.62 7.20
C ASN A 67 10.33 -3.58 6.66
N GLY A 68 9.87 -2.53 5.98
CA GLY A 68 10.72 -1.49 5.38
C GLY A 68 10.91 -1.63 3.88
N ALA A 69 10.67 -2.82 3.31
CA ALA A 69 10.92 -3.08 1.91
C ALA A 69 9.81 -2.55 1.00
N GLY A 70 10.21 -1.99 -0.14
CA GLY A 70 9.30 -1.63 -1.23
C GLY A 70 8.88 -2.83 -2.06
N GLY A 71 7.78 -2.69 -2.82
CA GLY A 71 7.33 -3.71 -3.74
C GLY A 71 8.20 -3.80 -5.00
N ALA A 72 8.46 -5.01 -5.46
CA ALA A 72 9.12 -5.26 -6.74
C ALA A 72 8.19 -4.92 -7.92
N PRO A 73 8.66 -4.18 -8.94
CA PRO A 73 7.94 -3.96 -10.18
C PRO A 73 7.57 -5.29 -10.89
N PRO A 74 6.41 -5.37 -11.59
CA PRO A 74 5.45 -4.28 -11.78
C PRO A 74 4.51 -4.08 -10.58
N ALA A 75 4.32 -2.83 -10.17
CA ALA A 75 3.38 -2.43 -9.13
C ALA A 75 2.84 -1.01 -9.40
N THR A 76 1.51 -0.88 -9.49
CA THR A 76 0.86 0.43 -9.48
C THR A 76 1.07 1.05 -8.09
N LEU A 77 1.61 2.26 -8.05
CA LEU A 77 1.86 2.99 -6.81
C LEU A 77 0.79 4.04 -6.57
N VAL A 78 0.46 4.27 -5.31
CA VAL A 78 -0.20 5.49 -4.86
C VAL A 78 0.74 6.22 -3.93
N GLU A 79 1.14 7.41 -4.32
CA GLU A 79 2.15 8.19 -3.62
C GLU A 79 1.47 9.38 -2.93
N PHE A 80 1.89 9.68 -1.71
CA PHE A 80 1.34 10.74 -0.88
C PHE A 80 2.48 11.55 -0.26
N THR A 81 2.27 12.86 -0.16
CA THR A 81 3.05 13.78 0.66
C THR A 81 2.06 14.67 1.39
N LEU A 82 1.84 14.37 2.67
CA LEU A 82 0.91 15.08 3.52
C LEU A 82 1.60 16.31 4.11
N GLY A 83 0.92 17.45 4.03
CA GLY A 83 1.37 18.69 4.62
C GLY A 83 1.41 18.61 6.15
N SER A 84 2.14 19.53 6.76
CA SER A 84 2.11 19.78 8.20
C SER A 84 1.57 21.18 8.47
N GLY A 85 0.87 21.36 9.60
CA GLY A 85 0.38 22.68 10.02
C GLY A 85 -0.57 23.37 9.03
N GLY A 86 -1.40 22.61 8.31
CA GLY A 86 -2.33 23.16 7.30
C GLY A 86 -1.71 23.40 5.91
N SER A 87 -0.48 22.94 5.69
CA SER A 87 0.13 22.91 4.35
C SER A 87 -0.64 21.99 3.41
N GLN A 88 -0.54 22.24 2.11
CA GLN A 88 -1.21 21.46 1.07
C GLN A 88 -0.66 20.03 1.00
N ASP A 89 -1.57 19.07 0.81
CA ASP A 89 -1.24 17.67 0.51
C ASP A 89 -1.02 17.48 -0.99
N PHE A 90 -0.10 16.60 -1.35
CA PHE A 90 0.12 16.13 -2.72
C PHE A 90 -0.08 14.62 -2.77
N TYR A 91 -0.70 14.14 -3.84
CA TYR A 91 -0.87 12.71 -4.08
C TYR A 91 -0.97 12.43 -5.57
N ASP A 92 -0.60 11.22 -5.97
CA ASP A 92 -0.72 10.76 -7.35
C ASP A 92 -0.85 9.24 -7.43
N THR A 93 -1.27 8.77 -8.61
CA THR A 93 -1.19 7.36 -8.99
C THR A 93 -0.08 7.24 -10.02
N SER A 94 0.93 6.46 -9.68
CA SER A 94 2.18 6.38 -10.43
C SER A 94 2.35 4.99 -11.05
N LEU A 95 2.75 5.00 -12.32
CA LEU A 95 3.11 3.81 -13.11
C LEU A 95 4.62 3.75 -13.40
N VAL A 96 5.43 4.54 -12.69
CA VAL A 96 6.89 4.51 -12.81
C VAL A 96 7.43 3.10 -12.55
N ASP A 97 6.85 2.40 -11.56
CA ASP A 97 7.17 1.01 -11.22
C ASP A 97 6.26 -0.01 -11.96
N GLY A 98 5.60 0.40 -13.05
CA GLY A 98 4.73 -0.46 -13.87
C GLY A 98 3.28 -0.55 -13.36
N PHE A 99 2.52 -1.51 -13.89
CA PHE A 99 1.09 -1.67 -13.60
C PHE A 99 0.76 -3.10 -13.19
N ASN A 100 -0.03 -3.26 -12.13
CA ASN A 100 -0.56 -4.57 -11.73
C ASN A 100 -2.06 -4.56 -11.39
N LEU A 101 -2.56 -3.48 -10.79
CA LEU A 101 -3.97 -3.30 -10.46
C LEU A 101 -4.42 -1.86 -10.72
N PRO A 102 -5.69 -1.64 -11.12
CA PRO A 102 -6.27 -0.32 -11.16
C PRO A 102 -6.51 0.19 -9.73
N VAL A 103 -6.14 1.44 -9.48
CA VAL A 103 -6.32 2.13 -8.20
C VAL A 103 -6.80 3.54 -8.46
N SER A 104 -7.57 4.10 -7.51
CA SER A 104 -7.99 5.49 -7.52
C SER A 104 -7.83 6.08 -6.13
N VAL A 105 -7.44 7.36 -6.07
CA VAL A 105 -7.43 8.16 -4.84
C VAL A 105 -8.54 9.19 -4.93
N VAL A 106 -9.36 9.27 -3.88
CA VAL A 106 -10.43 10.26 -3.77
C VAL A 106 -10.29 10.96 -2.42
N PRO A 107 -9.86 12.24 -2.39
CA PRO A 107 -9.85 13.02 -1.17
C PRO A 107 -11.26 13.14 -0.61
N GLN A 108 -11.43 12.79 0.67
CA GLN A 108 -12.66 13.02 1.40
C GLN A 108 -12.46 14.23 2.29
N GLY A 109 -13.02 15.37 1.89
CA GLY A 109 -13.09 16.54 2.77
C GLY A 109 -13.99 16.26 3.96
N LEU A 110 -13.69 16.88 5.11
CA LEU A 110 -14.64 16.94 6.20
C LEU A 110 -15.80 17.84 5.75
N LEU A 111 -17.01 17.30 5.65
CA LEU A 111 -18.21 18.14 5.61
C LEU A 111 -18.32 18.80 6.98
N VAL A 112 -17.80 20.01 7.11
CA VAL A 112 -18.14 20.91 8.22
C VAL A 112 -19.57 21.39 7.97
N SER A 113 -20.54 20.71 8.58
CA SER A 113 -21.91 21.23 8.76
C SER A 113 -21.94 22.25 9.89
#